data_AF-A0A3N9WGB9-F1
#
_entry.id   AF-A0A3N9WGB9-F1
#
_cell.length_a   1.000
_cell.length_b   1.000
_cell.length_c   1.000
_cell.angle_alpha   90.00
_cell.angle_beta   90.00
_cell.angle_gamma   90.00
#
_symmetry.space_group_name_H-M   'P 1'
#
loop_
_entity.id
_entity.type
_entity.pdbx_description
1 polymer ?
#
loop_
_entity_poly.entity_id
_entity_poly.type
_entity_poly.pdbx_seq_one_letter_code
_entity_poly.pdbx_strand_id
1 'polypeptide(L)'
;MYRAQDLELCKRTDLQPLEELSLTVARTDPKPPLGQPGAACLFEMRTKDGHQANLRVEASTPASEQEARLLYRATAQVTVMTPAGVITGVGDEAEAFTRRSEPGFKYAEYMVRARTANLVVKVWLAVGGASYTATETLASKALTLLKATQAAVPTV
;
A
#
# COMPACT_ATOMS: atom_id res chain seq x y z
N MET A 1 -9.98 -0.95 20.04
CA MET A 1 -10.37 -1.17 18.62
C MET A 1 -9.72 -0.10 17.76
N TYR A 2 -9.26 -0.38 16.54
CA TYR A 2 -8.65 0.65 15.67
C TYR A 2 -9.69 1.57 15.03
N ARG A 3 -9.32 2.84 14.82
CA ARG A 3 -10.17 3.86 14.18
C ARG A 3 -9.33 4.74 13.22
N ALA A 4 -9.60 4.71 11.92
CA ALA A 4 -8.79 5.42 10.91
C ALA A 4 -9.53 6.56 10.16
N GLN A 5 -10.81 6.79 10.42
CA GLN A 5 -11.66 7.72 9.64
C GLN A 5 -11.15 9.18 9.65
N ASP A 6 -10.51 9.60 10.75
CA ASP A 6 -10.00 10.96 10.93
C ASP A 6 -8.49 11.06 10.60
N LEU A 7 -7.89 9.98 10.06
CA LEU A 7 -6.45 9.93 9.75
C LEU A 7 -6.15 10.59 8.40
N GLU A 8 -5.44 11.71 8.42
CA GLU A 8 -5.00 12.41 7.21
C GLU A 8 -3.76 11.74 6.58
N LEU A 9 -3.94 10.58 5.93
CA LEU A 9 -2.82 9.80 5.38
C LEU A 9 -1.97 10.58 4.36
N CYS A 10 -2.55 11.47 3.55
CA CYS A 10 -1.75 12.28 2.62
C CYS A 10 -0.73 13.19 3.30
N LYS A 11 -0.98 13.61 4.55
CA LYS A 11 -0.06 14.45 5.33
C LYS A 11 0.86 13.62 6.23
N ARG A 12 0.40 12.45 6.67
CA ARG A 12 1.09 11.61 7.66
C ARG A 12 1.99 10.53 7.07
N THR A 13 1.79 10.15 5.81
CA THR A 13 2.68 9.21 5.14
C THR A 13 4.04 9.87 4.91
N ASP A 14 5.05 9.40 5.64
CA ASP A 14 6.43 9.76 5.40
C ASP A 14 6.93 9.11 4.10
N LEU A 15 7.37 9.94 3.15
CA LEU A 15 7.88 9.50 1.85
C LEU A 15 9.40 9.33 1.83
N GLN A 16 10.11 9.61 2.93
CA GLN A 16 11.56 9.41 3.06
C GLN A 16 12.01 7.99 2.65
N PRO A 17 11.28 6.90 2.98
CA PRO A 17 11.65 5.56 2.51
C PRO A 17 11.72 5.42 0.98
N LEU A 18 11.14 6.34 0.21
CA LEU A 18 11.14 6.32 -1.25
C LEU A 18 12.26 7.16 -1.90
N GLU A 19 13.09 7.86 -1.13
CA GLU A 19 14.10 8.80 -1.68
C GLU A 19 15.01 8.18 -2.74
N GLU A 20 15.47 6.93 -2.54
CA GLU A 20 16.35 6.26 -3.51
C GLU A 20 15.70 6.03 -4.90
N LEU A 21 14.37 6.08 -4.97
CA LEU A 21 13.62 5.95 -6.21
C LEU A 21 13.54 7.27 -6.99
N SER A 22 14.00 8.39 -6.42
CA SER A 22 14.01 9.72 -7.04
C SER A 22 12.62 10.12 -7.59
N LEU A 23 11.59 9.89 -6.78
CA LEU A 23 10.19 10.18 -7.14
C LEU A 23 9.83 11.61 -6.76
N THR A 24 9.12 12.30 -7.66
CA THR A 24 8.52 13.61 -7.41
C THR A 24 7.00 13.46 -7.36
N VAL A 25 6.37 13.91 -6.26
CA VAL A 25 4.92 13.95 -6.13
C VAL A 25 4.33 15.01 -7.05
N ALA A 26 3.43 14.58 -7.93
CA ALA A 26 2.68 15.46 -8.82
C ALA A 26 1.30 15.81 -8.24
N ARG A 27 0.64 14.84 -7.59
CA ARG A 27 -0.70 15.00 -7.03
C ARG A 27 -0.96 13.99 -5.91
N THR A 28 -1.88 14.35 -5.02
CA THR A 28 -2.43 13.44 -4.00
C THR A 28 -3.95 13.36 -4.09
N ASP A 29 -4.53 12.19 -3.79
CA ASP A 29 -5.98 11.97 -3.65
C ASP A 29 -6.27 11.23 -2.33
N PRO A 30 -6.92 11.88 -1.35
CA PRO A 30 -7.23 11.28 -0.04
C PRO A 30 -8.44 10.34 -0.06
N LYS A 31 -9.11 10.13 -1.21
CA LYS A 31 -10.37 9.38 -1.25
C LYS A 31 -10.15 7.88 -0.96
N PRO A 32 -10.77 7.34 0.11
CA PRO A 32 -10.77 5.90 0.37
C PRO A 32 -11.58 5.15 -0.69
N PRO A 33 -11.32 3.83 -0.87
CA PRO A 33 -12.20 2.98 -1.67
C PRO A 33 -13.64 3.06 -1.14
N LEU A 34 -14.63 3.00 -2.05
CA LEU A 34 -16.04 3.11 -1.68
C LEU A 34 -16.47 1.98 -0.72
N GLY A 35 -17.29 2.32 0.27
CA GLY A 35 -18.01 1.36 1.10
C GLY A 35 -17.23 0.78 2.29
N GLN A 36 -16.07 1.33 2.65
CA GLN A 36 -15.31 0.88 3.81
C GLN A 36 -14.90 2.06 4.71
N PRO A 37 -15.18 2.03 6.02
CA PRO A 37 -14.69 3.04 6.94
C PRO A 37 -13.16 2.99 7.03
N GLY A 38 -12.50 4.14 6.92
CA GLY A 38 -11.06 4.24 7.01
C GLY A 38 -10.50 5.51 6.39
N ALA A 39 -9.21 5.49 6.10
CA ALA A 39 -8.51 6.55 5.39
C ALA A 39 -7.67 5.97 4.24
N ALA A 40 -7.41 6.79 3.24
CA ALA A 40 -6.47 6.46 2.18
C ALA A 40 -5.68 7.70 1.74
N CYS A 41 -4.59 7.45 1.03
CA CYS A 41 -4.01 8.43 0.13
C CYS A 41 -3.41 7.73 -1.09
N LEU A 42 -3.73 8.24 -2.27
CA LEU A 42 -2.99 7.96 -3.50
C LEU A 42 -2.03 9.13 -3.75
N PHE A 43 -0.75 8.84 -3.91
CA PHE A 43 0.28 9.75 -4.39
C PHE A 43 0.58 9.41 -5.84
N GLU A 44 0.20 10.29 -6.75
CA GLU A 44 0.59 10.23 -8.16
C GLU A 44 1.96 10.92 -8.29
N MET A 45 2.95 10.19 -8.81
CA MET A 45 4.35 10.59 -8.83
C MET A 45 4.98 10.41 -10.21
N ARG A 46 6.16 10.99 -10.39
CA ARG A 46 7.02 10.73 -11.54
C ARG A 46 8.45 10.42 -11.11
N THR A 47 9.10 9.52 -11.83
CA THR A 47 10.55 9.33 -11.71
C THR A 47 11.29 10.52 -12.33
N LYS A 48 12.59 10.64 -12.05
CA LYS A 48 13.47 11.65 -12.66
C LYS A 48 13.43 11.67 -14.19
N ASP A 49 13.21 10.51 -14.81
CA ASP A 49 13.18 10.34 -16.27
C ASP A 49 11.76 10.56 -16.85
N GLY A 50 10.81 11.02 -16.02
CA GLY A 50 9.44 11.37 -16.43
C GLY A 50 8.46 10.19 -16.45
N HIS A 51 8.87 9.00 -16.01
CA HIS A 51 8.01 7.82 -15.95
C HIS A 51 6.99 7.92 -14.82
N GLN A 52 5.78 7.39 -15.02
CA GLN A 52 4.76 7.38 -13.97
C GLN A 52 5.17 6.47 -12.80
N ALA A 53 4.82 6.89 -11.59
CA ALA A 53 4.88 6.08 -10.39
C ALA A 53 3.68 6.40 -9.51
N ASN A 54 3.21 5.43 -8.73
CA ASN A 54 2.07 5.59 -7.84
C ASN A 54 2.35 4.93 -6.50
N LEU A 55 1.98 5.58 -5.41
CA LEU A 55 1.91 4.99 -4.07
C LEU A 55 0.47 5.12 -3.59
N ARG A 56 -0.17 4.01 -3.24
CA ARG A 56 -1.45 4.02 -2.55
C ARG A 56 -1.29 3.41 -1.16
N VAL A 57 -1.66 4.19 -0.14
CA VAL A 57 -1.70 3.76 1.26
C VAL A 57 -3.15 3.77 1.70
N GLU A 58 -3.62 2.67 2.27
CA GLU A 58 -4.98 2.53 2.80
C GLU A 58 -4.93 1.95 4.22
N ALA A 59 -5.77 2.48 5.09
CA ALA A 59 -6.04 1.96 6.42
C ALA A 59 -7.57 1.84 6.59
N SER A 60 -8.07 0.61 6.49
CA SER A 60 -9.48 0.29 6.68
C SER A 60 -9.72 -0.21 8.09
N THR A 61 -10.76 0.31 8.75
CA THR A 61 -11.14 -0.08 10.11
C THR A 61 -12.62 -0.49 10.15
N PRO A 62 -12.98 -1.68 9.64
CA PRO A 62 -14.33 -2.23 9.78
C PRO A 62 -14.79 -2.31 11.25
N ALA A 63 -16.09 -2.51 11.44
CA ALA A 63 -16.71 -2.45 12.77
C ALA A 63 -16.31 -3.64 13.66
N SER A 64 -15.83 -4.74 13.05
CA SER A 64 -15.40 -5.93 13.78
C SER A 64 -14.16 -6.58 13.17
N GLU A 65 -13.48 -7.41 13.97
CA GLU A 65 -12.39 -8.26 13.49
C GLU A 65 -12.85 -9.23 12.39
N GLN A 66 -14.08 -9.74 12.51
CA GLN A 66 -14.64 -10.66 11.50
C GLN A 66 -14.81 -9.96 10.14
N GLU A 67 -15.33 -8.73 10.13
CA GLU A 67 -15.42 -7.92 8.91
C GLU A 67 -14.03 -7.61 8.33
N ALA A 68 -13.06 -7.26 9.19
CA ALA A 68 -11.68 -7.04 8.76
C ALA A 68 -11.05 -8.28 8.13
N ARG A 69 -11.30 -9.47 8.69
CA ARG A 69 -10.85 -10.75 8.12
C ARG A 69 -11.52 -11.04 6.77
N LEU A 70 -12.81 -10.77 6.62
CA LEU A 70 -13.51 -10.92 5.33
C LEU A 70 -12.93 -9.96 4.27
N LEU A 71 -12.73 -8.69 4.64
CA LEU A 71 -12.11 -7.68 3.77
C LEU A 71 -10.70 -8.08 3.33
N TYR A 72 -9.87 -8.55 4.28
CA TYR A 72 -8.52 -9.00 4.01
C TYR A 72 -8.50 -10.14 2.98
N ARG A 73 -9.35 -11.17 3.17
CA ARG A 73 -9.45 -12.32 2.27
C ARG A 73 -9.98 -11.96 0.89
N ALA A 74 -10.99 -11.09 0.81
CA ALA A 74 -11.57 -10.65 -0.46
C ALA A 74 -10.51 -10.05 -1.39
N THR A 75 -9.53 -9.33 -0.83
CA THR A 75 -8.46 -8.71 -1.63
C THR A 75 -7.57 -9.74 -2.34
N ALA A 76 -7.34 -10.94 -1.77
CA ALA A 76 -6.59 -12.01 -2.47
C ALA A 76 -7.40 -12.61 -3.63
N GLN A 77 -8.73 -12.61 -3.53
CA GLN A 77 -9.60 -13.25 -4.52
C GLN A 77 -9.76 -12.41 -5.80
N VAL A 78 -9.57 -11.09 -5.70
CA VAL A 78 -9.87 -10.16 -6.79
C VAL A 78 -8.64 -9.54 -7.44
N THR A 79 -7.46 -9.66 -6.83
CA THR A 79 -6.24 -9.06 -7.40
C THR A 79 -5.75 -9.85 -8.61
N VAL A 80 -5.32 -9.13 -9.64
CA VAL A 80 -4.67 -9.70 -10.84
C VAL A 80 -3.14 -9.82 -10.66
N MET A 81 -2.62 -9.51 -9.48
CA MET A 81 -1.20 -9.59 -9.16
C MET A 81 -0.79 -11.00 -8.74
N THR A 82 0.45 -11.37 -9.01
CA THR A 82 1.02 -12.67 -8.61
C THR A 82 1.34 -12.67 -7.12
N PRO A 83 0.96 -13.69 -6.33
CA PRO A 83 1.38 -13.80 -4.94
C PRO A 83 2.91 -13.82 -4.80
N ALA A 84 3.43 -12.98 -3.90
CA ALA A 84 4.85 -12.93 -3.55
C ALA A 84 5.16 -13.67 -2.23
N GLY A 85 4.13 -14.07 -1.48
CA GLY A 85 4.25 -14.90 -0.28
C GLY A 85 3.74 -14.24 1.00
N VAL A 86 3.78 -15.02 2.09
CA VAL A 86 3.41 -14.58 3.44
C VAL A 86 4.55 -13.78 4.07
N ILE A 87 4.20 -12.76 4.85
CA ILE A 87 5.16 -11.96 5.63
C ILE A 87 4.98 -12.30 7.10
N THR A 88 6.06 -12.69 7.77
CA THR A 88 6.07 -13.01 9.20
C THR A 88 6.38 -11.77 10.05
N GLY A 89 5.90 -11.77 11.30
CA GLY A 89 6.20 -10.71 12.27
C GLY A 89 5.52 -9.35 11.99
N VAL A 90 4.44 -9.34 11.20
CA VAL A 90 3.66 -8.14 10.88
C VAL A 90 2.17 -8.44 11.03
N GLY A 91 1.56 -7.84 12.05
CA GLY A 91 0.15 -8.08 12.38
C GLY A 91 -0.17 -9.55 12.66
N ASP A 92 -1.46 -9.89 12.56
CA ASP A 92 -1.97 -11.24 12.72
C ASP A 92 -1.85 -12.04 11.42
N GLU A 93 -2.02 -11.36 10.28
CA GLU A 93 -1.94 -11.90 8.92
C GLU A 93 -1.28 -10.85 8.04
N ALA A 94 -0.27 -11.23 7.25
CA ALA A 94 0.35 -10.35 6.26
C ALA A 94 0.84 -11.14 5.04
N GLU A 95 0.69 -10.55 3.87
CA GLU A 95 1.12 -11.15 2.61
C GLU A 95 1.42 -10.06 1.58
N ALA A 96 2.09 -10.45 0.51
CA ALA A 96 2.43 -9.55 -0.59
C ALA A 96 2.13 -10.14 -1.96
N PHE A 97 2.05 -9.24 -2.93
CA PHE A 97 1.82 -9.53 -4.33
C PHE A 97 2.73 -8.64 -5.18
N THR A 98 3.09 -9.14 -6.36
CA THR A 98 3.89 -8.41 -7.33
C THR A 98 3.27 -8.50 -8.72
N ARG A 99 3.54 -7.48 -9.54
CA ARG A 99 3.18 -7.48 -10.95
C ARG A 99 4.24 -6.74 -11.75
N ARG A 100 4.45 -7.18 -12.99
CA ARG A 100 5.19 -6.44 -14.02
C ARG A 100 4.30 -6.29 -15.25
N SER A 101 4.38 -5.16 -15.94
CA SER A 101 3.67 -4.95 -17.21
C SER A 101 4.34 -5.70 -18.36
N GLU A 102 3.58 -6.34 -19.25
CA GLU A 102 4.12 -6.90 -20.50
C GLU A 102 3.06 -6.81 -21.63
N PRO A 103 3.44 -6.57 -22.91
CA PRO A 103 4.66 -5.92 -23.40
C PRO A 103 4.53 -4.38 -23.42
N GLY A 104 5.65 -3.65 -23.53
CA GLY A 104 5.68 -2.19 -23.69
C GLY A 104 6.37 -1.44 -22.54
N PHE A 105 5.74 -0.37 -22.05
CA PHE A 105 6.26 0.45 -20.94
C PHE A 105 6.54 -0.41 -19.72
N LYS A 106 7.78 -0.42 -19.20
CA LYS A 106 8.13 -1.26 -18.05
C LYS A 106 7.61 -0.62 -16.78
N TYR A 107 6.81 -1.38 -16.06
CA TYR A 107 6.14 -0.98 -14.84
C TYR A 107 6.24 -2.12 -13.85
N ALA A 108 6.83 -1.86 -12.68
CA ALA A 108 6.97 -2.83 -11.61
C ALA A 108 6.09 -2.42 -10.43
N GLU A 109 5.34 -3.38 -9.90
CA GLU A 109 4.39 -3.16 -8.82
C GLU A 109 4.63 -4.13 -7.67
N TYR A 110 4.45 -3.62 -6.46
CA TYR A 110 4.46 -4.39 -5.24
C TYR A 110 3.33 -3.92 -4.32
N MET A 111 2.48 -4.85 -3.91
CA MET A 111 1.41 -4.62 -2.95
C MET A 111 1.67 -5.47 -1.72
N VAL A 112 1.74 -4.83 -0.55
CA VAL A 112 1.78 -5.50 0.74
C VAL A 112 0.55 -5.12 1.54
N ARG A 113 0.01 -6.08 2.28
CA ARG A 113 -1.09 -5.84 3.20
C ARG A 113 -0.90 -6.60 4.49
N ALA A 114 -1.51 -6.09 5.54
CA ALA A 114 -1.54 -6.73 6.85
C ALA A 114 -2.88 -6.48 7.53
N ARG A 115 -3.30 -7.44 8.36
CA ARG A 115 -4.44 -7.32 9.27
C ARG A 115 -3.95 -7.39 10.72
N THR A 116 -4.55 -6.58 11.58
CA THR A 116 -4.37 -6.66 13.03
C THR A 116 -5.70 -6.33 13.71
N ALA A 117 -6.32 -7.29 14.39
CA ALA A 117 -7.69 -7.17 14.90
C ALA A 117 -8.65 -6.66 13.80
N ASN A 118 -9.28 -5.48 13.99
CA ASN A 118 -10.18 -4.84 13.02
C ASN A 118 -9.47 -3.90 12.03
N LEU A 119 -8.15 -3.78 12.04
CA LEU A 119 -7.40 -2.94 11.11
C LEU A 119 -6.91 -3.77 9.92
N VAL A 120 -7.13 -3.26 8.71
CA VAL A 120 -6.48 -3.75 7.48
C VAL A 120 -5.69 -2.59 6.87
N VAL A 121 -4.38 -2.74 6.79
CA VAL A 121 -3.49 -1.80 6.09
C VAL A 121 -3.06 -2.41 4.76
N LYS A 122 -3.11 -1.61 3.70
CA LYS A 122 -2.64 -2.00 2.36
C LYS A 122 -1.78 -0.88 1.79
N VAL A 123 -0.60 -1.24 1.33
CA VAL A 123 0.34 -0.35 0.63
C VAL A 123 0.62 -0.95 -0.74
N TRP A 124 0.37 -0.17 -1.79
CA TRP A 124 0.66 -0.53 -3.17
C TRP A 124 1.60 0.51 -3.76
N LEU A 125 2.81 0.08 -4.11
CA LEU A 125 3.83 0.90 -4.76
C LEU A 125 4.05 0.40 -6.19
N ALA A 126 3.99 1.31 -7.13
CA ALA A 126 4.13 1.03 -8.55
C ALA A 126 5.08 2.05 -9.19
N VAL A 127 6.07 1.57 -9.94
CA VAL A 127 7.15 2.40 -10.51
C VAL A 127 7.39 2.03 -11.97
N GLY A 128 7.25 3.01 -12.85
CA GLY A 128 7.60 2.92 -14.26
C GLY A 128 9.06 3.26 -14.54
N GLY A 129 9.61 2.71 -15.62
CA GLY A 129 11.01 2.91 -15.97
C GLY A 129 11.38 2.43 -17.37
N ALA A 130 12.61 2.74 -17.79
CA ALA A 130 13.27 2.08 -18.93
C ALA A 130 13.72 0.64 -18.60
N SER A 131 13.83 0.31 -17.32
CA SER A 131 14.04 -1.02 -16.74
C SER A 131 13.08 -1.23 -15.57
N TYR A 132 12.84 -2.49 -15.19
CA TYR A 132 12.06 -2.76 -13.98
C TYR A 132 12.88 -2.41 -12.75
N THR A 133 12.28 -1.65 -11.83
CA THR A 133 12.78 -1.58 -10.45
C THR A 133 12.77 -2.99 -9.85
N ALA A 134 13.83 -3.34 -9.12
CA ALA A 134 13.93 -4.63 -8.44
C ALA A 134 12.75 -4.82 -7.47
N THR A 135 12.21 -6.04 -7.42
CA THR A 135 11.05 -6.35 -6.57
C THR A 135 11.40 -6.19 -5.10
N GLU A 136 12.62 -6.55 -4.71
CA GLU A 136 13.18 -6.45 -3.36
C GLU A 136 13.25 -4.99 -2.89
N THR A 137 13.62 -4.08 -3.80
CA THR A 137 13.63 -2.64 -3.56
C THR A 137 12.22 -2.14 -3.26
N LEU A 138 11.23 -2.51 -4.07
CA LEU A 138 9.84 -2.12 -3.84
C LEU A 138 9.29 -2.73 -2.54
N ALA A 139 9.65 -3.99 -2.26
CA ALA A 139 9.20 -4.72 -1.09
C ALA A 139 9.65 -4.07 0.22
N SER A 140 10.94 -3.74 0.33
CA SER A 140 11.51 -3.09 1.52
C SER A 140 10.80 -1.76 1.83
N LYS A 141 10.54 -0.97 0.79
CA LYS A 141 9.89 0.34 0.89
C LYS A 141 8.42 0.24 1.28
N ALA A 142 7.68 -0.61 0.57
CA ALA A 142 6.26 -0.82 0.84
C ALA A 142 6.04 -1.39 2.25
N LEU A 143 6.90 -2.30 2.71
CA LEU A 143 6.84 -2.85 4.06
C LEU A 143 7.12 -1.80 5.14
N THR A 144 8.09 -0.92 4.91
CA THR A 144 8.39 0.20 5.82
C THR A 144 7.18 1.13 5.97
N LEU A 145 6.59 1.53 4.85
CA LEU A 145 5.38 2.36 4.83
C LEU A 145 4.18 1.68 5.50
N LEU A 146 4.01 0.36 5.29
CA LEU A 146 2.94 -0.41 5.91
C LEU A 146 3.07 -0.41 7.43
N LYS A 147 4.26 -0.71 7.96
CA LYS A 147 4.51 -0.72 9.41
C LYS A 147 4.30 0.66 10.04
N ALA A 148 4.81 1.71 9.38
CA ALA A 148 4.60 3.08 9.83
C ALA A 148 3.10 3.46 9.84
N THR A 149 2.36 3.03 8.81
CA THR A 149 0.91 3.26 8.74
C THR A 149 0.18 2.53 9.85
N GLN A 150 0.49 1.25 10.11
CA GLN A 150 -0.10 0.49 11.23
C GLN A 150 0.12 1.18 12.57
N ALA A 151 1.34 1.66 12.82
CA ALA A 151 1.68 2.37 14.06
C ALA A 151 0.97 3.72 14.21
N ALA A 152 0.58 4.35 13.10
CA ALA A 152 -0.08 5.65 13.09
C ALA A 152 -1.60 5.60 13.30
N VAL A 153 -2.24 4.42 13.18
CA VAL A 153 -3.68 4.28 13.38
C VAL A 153 -3.97 4.18 14.88
N PRO A 154 -4.76 5.11 15.46
CA PRO A 154 -5.07 5.08 16.89
C PRO A 154 -6.03 3.94 17.25
N THR A 155 -5.92 3.50 18.51
CA THR A 155 -6.91 2.64 19.15
C THR A 155 -7.82 3.46 20.05
N VAL A 156 -9.12 3.16 20.00
CA VAL A 156 -10.16 3.64 20.92
C VAL A 156 -10.64 2.54 21.85
#